data_AF-A0A914GCJ1-F1
#
_entry.id   AF-A0A914GCJ1-F1
#
_cell.length_a   1.000
_cell.length_b   1.000
_cell.length_c   1.000
_cell.angle_alpha   90.00
_cell.angle_beta   90.00
_cell.angle_gamma   90.00
#
_symmetry.space_group_name_H-M   'P 1'
#
loop_
_entity.id
_entity.type
_entity.pdbx_description
1 polymer ?
#
loop_
_entity_poly.entity_id
_entity_poly.type
_entity_poly.pdbx_seq_one_letter_code
_entity_poly.pdbx_strand_id
1 'polypeptide(L)'
;ILPDGKIDLHIDELNVAEPLQPYENESEESISNDDFDGDIIKATFNEIDLLEEVRLRQKDRTSSEERSEGQRLKHRKVKSTTVWFDTNEGHLAFSLYRNTTQNGVKLALKFRTLSKKCLIFIIWNEKIVGNEVISLQLINGQLRLTRVSGSQLSTSTIKGKRWNDLKWHTLHLSETLNGGLKVSIENKSAEIDGTLPAFRSSGKLFLGGLPTGVSWPSGITQ
;
A
#
# COMPACT_ATOMS: atom_id res chain seq x y z
N ILE A 1 2.19 8.59 26.20
CA ILE A 1 1.40 7.40 25.80
C ILE A 1 0.13 7.96 25.19
N LEU A 2 -0.20 7.61 23.94
CA LEU A 2 -1.45 8.06 23.32
C LEU A 2 -2.63 7.42 24.09
N PRO A 3 -3.73 8.16 24.33
CA PRO A 3 -4.94 7.58 24.93
C PRO A 3 -5.50 6.46 24.05
N ASP A 4 -6.17 5.48 24.66
CA ASP A 4 -6.77 4.35 23.94
C ASP A 4 -7.70 4.84 22.81
N GLY A 5 -7.56 4.25 21.62
CA GLY A 5 -8.31 4.61 20.41
C GLY A 5 -7.68 5.73 19.54
N LYS A 6 -6.73 6.51 20.08
CA LYS A 6 -6.02 7.53 19.30
C LYS A 6 -4.86 6.91 18.51
N ILE A 7 -4.89 7.07 17.19
CA ILE A 7 -3.77 6.72 16.30
C ILE A 7 -3.11 8.03 15.85
N ASP A 8 -1.82 7.96 15.58
CA ASP A 8 -1.05 9.03 14.96
C ASP A 8 -0.30 8.37 13.82
N LEU A 9 -0.97 8.07 12.71
CA LEU A 9 -0.38 7.41 11.55
C LEU A 9 -0.41 8.39 10.40
N HIS A 10 0.76 8.74 9.90
CA HIS A 10 0.85 9.50 8.66
C HIS A 10 1.41 8.62 7.57
N ILE A 11 0.81 8.69 6.39
CA ILE A 11 1.28 8.00 5.20
C ILE A 11 1.60 9.03 4.14
N ASP A 12 2.78 8.92 3.56
CA ASP A 12 3.27 9.74 2.47
C ASP A 12 3.79 8.82 1.34
N GLU A 13 3.83 9.33 0.11
CA GLU A 13 4.32 8.64 -1.09
C GLU A 13 3.82 7.19 -1.24
N LEU A 14 2.59 6.99 -1.74
CA LEU A 14 2.05 5.66 -2.02
C LEU A 14 2.37 5.25 -3.46
N ASN A 15 3.16 4.20 -3.63
CA ASN A 15 3.43 3.57 -4.92
C ASN A 15 2.90 2.15 -4.97
N VAL A 16 1.96 1.92 -5.88
CA VAL A 16 1.43 0.59 -6.19
C VAL A 16 1.71 0.35 -7.66
N ALA A 17 2.84 -0.29 -7.93
CA ALA A 17 3.27 -0.60 -9.28
C ALA A 17 3.05 -2.08 -9.57
N GLU A 18 2.66 -2.40 -10.79
CA GLU A 18 2.95 -3.72 -11.35
C GLU A 18 4.36 -3.65 -11.96
N PRO A 19 5.23 -4.66 -11.80
CA PRO A 19 6.56 -4.62 -12.40
C PRO A 19 6.49 -4.33 -13.90
N LEU A 20 7.46 -3.62 -14.49
CA LEU A 20 7.78 -3.74 -15.91
C LEU A 20 9.03 -4.65 -16.04
N GLN A 21 9.09 -5.48 -17.07
CA GLN A 21 10.13 -6.50 -17.24
C GLN A 21 11.48 -5.91 -17.71
N PRO A 22 12.60 -6.68 -17.65
CA PRO A 22 13.86 -6.26 -17.04
C PRO A 22 14.88 -5.73 -18.04
N TYR A 23 15.88 -4.97 -17.53
CA TYR A 23 17.17 -4.86 -18.19
C TYR A 23 18.25 -5.41 -17.26
N GLU A 24 18.93 -6.46 -17.73
CA GLU A 24 20.17 -6.95 -17.16
C GLU A 24 21.22 -5.84 -17.21
N ASN A 25 21.77 -5.48 -16.05
CA ASN A 25 23.20 -5.39 -15.78
C ASN A 25 23.40 -4.91 -14.34
N GLU A 26 24.15 -5.69 -13.58
CA GLU A 26 24.72 -5.26 -12.32
C GLU A 26 25.69 -4.11 -12.58
N SER A 27 25.36 -2.92 -12.08
CA SER A 27 26.32 -1.93 -11.62
C SER A 27 25.62 -0.99 -10.65
N GLU A 28 26.32 -0.69 -9.57
CA GLU A 28 25.89 0.07 -8.39
C GLU A 28 25.28 1.45 -8.70
N GLU A 29 24.50 1.92 -7.73
CA GLU A 29 24.01 3.29 -7.53
C GLU A 29 23.07 3.87 -8.60
N SER A 30 21.76 3.75 -8.33
CA SER A 30 20.93 4.96 -8.26
C SER A 30 19.69 4.68 -7.40
N ILE A 31 19.47 5.55 -6.43
CA ILE A 31 18.16 5.70 -5.78
C ILE A 31 17.25 6.23 -6.88
N SER A 32 16.59 5.33 -7.62
CA SER A 32 15.62 5.73 -8.63
C SER A 32 14.51 6.50 -7.93
N ASN A 33 14.11 7.64 -8.50
CA ASN A 33 12.90 8.32 -8.07
C ASN A 33 11.76 7.30 -8.14
N ASP A 34 11.26 6.88 -6.98
CA ASP A 34 10.07 6.05 -6.82
C ASP A 34 8.86 6.92 -7.18
N ASP A 35 8.74 7.26 -8.47
CA ASP A 35 7.54 7.86 -9.01
C ASP A 35 6.45 6.77 -9.12
N PHE A 36 5.20 7.15 -8.83
CA PHE A 36 4.04 6.29 -8.97
C PHE A 36 3.88 5.84 -10.43
N ASP A 37 4.24 4.59 -10.73
CA ASP A 37 4.03 3.95 -12.04
C ASP A 37 2.86 2.96 -11.93
N GLY A 38 1.66 3.52 -11.90
CA GLY A 38 0.41 2.78 -11.86
C GLY A 38 -0.73 3.69 -12.29
N ASP A 39 -1.93 3.13 -12.41
CA ASP A 39 -3.13 3.92 -12.55
C ASP A 39 -3.86 3.89 -11.18
N ILE A 40 -4.52 4.98 -10.78
CA ILE A 40 -5.49 4.98 -9.67
C ILE A 40 -6.84 5.38 -10.24
N ILE A 41 -7.73 4.40 -10.43
CA ILE A 41 -9.07 4.67 -10.96
C ILE A 41 -9.99 5.25 -9.88
N LYS A 42 -9.79 4.90 -8.60
CA LYS A 42 -10.59 5.40 -7.47
C LYS A 42 -9.78 5.40 -6.17
N ALA A 43 -9.78 6.53 -5.47
CA ALA A 43 -9.24 6.68 -4.13
C ALA A 43 -10.28 7.36 -3.24
N THR A 44 -10.57 6.79 -2.07
CA THR A 44 -11.50 7.38 -1.11
C THR A 44 -10.86 7.53 0.26
N PHE A 45 -11.12 8.65 0.95
CA PHE A 45 -10.79 8.86 2.36
C PHE A 45 -12.08 8.95 3.16
N ASN A 46 -12.29 8.02 4.10
CA ASN A 46 -13.54 7.93 4.87
C ASN A 46 -14.78 8.11 3.97
N GLU A 47 -14.85 7.32 2.89
CA GLU A 47 -15.91 7.32 1.87
C GLU A 47 -15.99 8.54 0.93
N ILE A 48 -15.18 9.58 1.15
CA ILE A 48 -15.09 10.75 0.26
C ILE A 48 -14.18 10.43 -0.93
N ASP A 49 -14.66 10.58 -2.18
CA ASP A 49 -13.87 10.34 -3.40
C ASP A 49 -12.86 11.45 -3.66
N LEU A 50 -11.57 11.15 -3.46
CA LEU A 50 -10.48 12.10 -3.62
C LEU A 50 -10.17 12.43 -5.09
N LEU A 51 -10.68 11.63 -6.04
CA LEU A 51 -10.45 11.81 -7.47
C LEU A 51 -11.65 12.46 -8.17
N GLU A 52 -12.73 12.77 -7.45
CA GLU A 52 -13.92 13.39 -8.02
C GLU A 52 -13.59 14.73 -8.70
N GLU A 53 -12.86 15.60 -8.01
CA GLU A 53 -12.49 16.92 -8.56
C GLU A 53 -11.57 16.81 -9.79
N VAL A 54 -10.68 15.82 -9.82
CA VAL A 54 -9.80 15.55 -10.98
C VAL A 54 -10.64 15.12 -12.18
N ARG A 55 -11.64 14.26 -11.99
CA ARG A 55 -12.55 13.82 -13.06
C ARG A 55 -13.44 14.96 -13.56
N LEU A 56 -13.93 15.81 -12.67
CA LEU A 56 -14.73 16.99 -13.04
C LEU A 56 -13.92 17.97 -13.91
N ARG A 57 -12.66 18.26 -13.53
CA ARG A 57 -11.77 19.14 -14.30
C ARG A 57 -11.40 18.59 -15.68
N GLN A 58 -11.34 17.27 -15.85
CA GLN A 58 -11.12 16.66 -17.16
C GLN A 58 -12.37 16.73 -18.05
N LYS A 59 -13.56 16.66 -17.46
CA LYS A 59 -14.84 16.79 -18.18
C LYS A 59 -15.03 18.19 -18.76
N ASP A 60 -14.65 19.24 -18.01
CA ASP A 60 -14.75 20.63 -18.47
C ASP A 60 -13.73 21.01 -19.55
N ARG A 61 -12.64 20.23 -19.70
CA ARG A 61 -11.61 20.44 -20.73
C ARG A 61 -11.97 19.89 -22.12
N THR A 62 -13.17 19.32 -22.30
CA THR A 62 -13.63 18.82 -23.62
C THR A 62 -14.26 19.87 -24.53
N SER A 63 -14.24 21.16 -24.16
CA SER A 63 -14.51 22.26 -25.09
C SER A 63 -13.28 23.14 -25.25
N SER A 64 -12.65 23.01 -26.42
CA SER A 64 -11.70 23.96 -27.03
C SER A 64 -10.46 24.34 -26.21
N GLU A 65 -9.40 23.51 -26.24
CA GLU A 65 -7.98 23.93 -26.33
C GLU A 65 -7.02 22.72 -26.35
N GLU A 66 -7.34 21.69 -27.14
CA GLU A 66 -6.35 20.65 -27.47
C GLU A 66 -5.40 21.16 -28.54
N ARG A 67 -4.24 21.74 -28.14
CA ARG A 67 -3.00 21.63 -28.94
C ARG A 67 -1.68 22.13 -28.33
N SER A 68 -1.62 22.60 -27.08
CA SER A 68 -0.34 23.09 -26.52
C SER A 68 0.14 22.47 -25.19
N GLU A 69 -0.67 21.70 -24.45
CA GLU A 69 -0.25 21.21 -23.12
C GLU A 69 0.53 19.88 -23.15
N GLY A 70 0.44 19.09 -24.23
CA GLY A 70 1.02 17.74 -24.31
C GLY A 70 2.54 17.65 -24.14
N GLN A 71 3.27 18.76 -24.30
CA GLN A 71 4.74 18.79 -24.15
C GLN A 71 5.21 19.34 -22.79
N ARG A 72 4.34 19.92 -21.95
CA ARG A 72 4.75 20.54 -20.66
C ARG A 72 4.56 19.66 -19.42
N LEU A 73 3.96 18.49 -19.55
CA LEU A 73 3.71 17.60 -18.40
C LEU A 73 4.88 16.67 -18.05
N LYS A 74 5.95 16.61 -18.85
CA LYS A 74 7.09 15.69 -18.64
C LYS A 74 7.99 16.01 -17.44
N HIS A 75 7.76 17.12 -16.73
CA HIS A 75 8.58 17.54 -15.59
C HIS A 75 7.77 18.02 -14.37
N ARG A 76 6.47 17.74 -14.30
CA ARG A 76 5.72 18.05 -13.08
C ARG A 76 5.93 16.91 -12.08
N LYS A 77 6.93 17.06 -11.21
CA LYS A 77 7.07 16.20 -10.03
C LYS A 77 5.71 16.06 -9.36
N VAL A 78 5.21 14.83 -9.26
CA VAL A 78 3.98 14.54 -8.53
C VAL A 78 4.25 14.96 -7.08
N LYS A 79 3.48 15.93 -6.58
CA LYS A 79 3.59 16.32 -5.17
C LYS A 79 2.93 15.20 -4.36
N SER A 80 3.74 14.46 -3.61
CA SER A 80 3.20 13.50 -2.63
C SER A 80 2.33 14.26 -1.63
N THR A 81 1.20 13.66 -1.26
CA THR A 81 0.29 14.23 -0.27
C THR A 81 0.28 13.33 0.95
N THR A 82 0.67 13.90 2.09
CA THR A 82 0.60 13.21 3.37
C THR A 82 -0.86 13.15 3.85
N VAL A 83 -1.31 11.96 4.22
CA VAL A 83 -2.61 11.75 4.89
C VAL A 83 -2.35 11.33 6.33
N TRP A 84 -3.23 11.76 7.24
CA TRP A 84 -3.11 11.63 8.69
C TRP A 84 -4.33 10.87 9.20
N PHE A 85 -4.11 9.88 10.06
CA PHE A 85 -5.17 9.12 10.74
C PHE A 85 -5.09 9.37 12.24
N ASP A 86 -6.06 10.12 12.77
CA ASP A 86 -6.16 10.47 14.19
C ASP A 86 -6.82 9.37 15.04
N THR A 87 -7.52 8.43 14.39
CA THR A 87 -8.25 7.33 15.02
C THR A 87 -7.94 6.00 14.34
N ASN A 88 -8.29 4.91 15.01
CA ASN A 88 -8.19 3.56 14.47
C ASN A 88 -9.24 3.21 13.41
N GLU A 89 -10.25 4.08 13.22
CA GLU A 89 -11.33 3.91 12.24
C GLU A 89 -11.06 4.65 10.92
N GLY A 90 -10.18 5.65 10.95
CA GLY A 90 -9.78 6.40 9.76
C GLY A 90 -9.14 5.47 8.73
N HIS A 91 -9.60 5.56 7.48
CA HIS A 91 -9.11 4.68 6.42
C HIS A 91 -9.06 5.38 5.06
N LEU A 92 -8.06 4.99 4.26
CA LEU A 92 -8.04 5.20 2.81
C LEU A 92 -8.36 3.89 2.12
N ALA A 93 -9.07 3.93 1.00
CA ALA A 93 -9.32 2.76 0.16
C ALA A 93 -8.97 3.04 -1.31
N PHE A 94 -8.28 2.10 -1.93
CA PHE A 94 -7.93 2.08 -3.34
C PHE A 94 -8.46 0.80 -3.97
N SER A 95 -9.07 0.92 -5.15
CA SER A 95 -9.45 -0.26 -5.93
C SER A 95 -8.27 -0.72 -6.77
N LEU A 96 -7.84 -1.96 -6.58
CA LEU A 96 -6.80 -2.60 -7.38
C LEU A 96 -7.46 -3.41 -8.49
N TYR A 97 -7.03 -3.18 -9.72
CA TYR A 97 -7.44 -3.93 -10.90
C TYR A 97 -6.26 -4.68 -11.47
N ARG A 98 -6.57 -5.84 -12.02
CA ARG A 98 -5.60 -6.75 -12.63
C ARG A 98 -5.20 -6.19 -14.00
N ASN A 99 -3.92 -5.89 -14.22
CA ASN A 99 -3.39 -5.95 -15.58
C ASN A 99 -2.87 -7.37 -15.84
N THR A 100 -3.09 -7.88 -17.05
CA THR A 100 -2.97 -9.31 -17.36
C THR A 100 -1.52 -9.78 -17.59
N THR A 101 -0.52 -8.94 -17.33
CA THR A 101 0.82 -9.12 -17.88
C THR A 101 1.93 -9.39 -16.86
N GLN A 102 1.73 -9.22 -15.54
CA GLN A 102 2.84 -9.24 -14.57
C GLN A 102 2.46 -9.94 -13.25
N ASN A 103 3.41 -10.72 -12.70
CA ASN A 103 3.23 -11.53 -11.50
C ASN A 103 3.54 -10.72 -10.23
N GLY A 104 2.51 -10.54 -9.40
CA GLY A 104 2.62 -10.30 -7.98
C GLY A 104 2.51 -8.86 -7.50
N VAL A 105 2.34 -8.70 -6.19
CA VAL A 105 2.10 -7.40 -5.53
C VAL A 105 3.41 -6.66 -5.28
N LYS A 106 3.48 -5.39 -5.69
CA LYS A 106 4.48 -4.43 -5.20
C LYS A 106 3.79 -3.22 -4.59
N LEU A 107 4.22 -2.82 -3.41
CA LEU A 107 3.72 -1.66 -2.69
C LEU A 107 4.88 -0.97 -1.99
N ALA A 108 5.04 0.33 -2.20
CA ALA A 108 5.93 1.17 -1.42
C ALA A 108 5.13 2.30 -0.76
N LEU A 109 5.46 2.60 0.49
CA LEU A 109 4.89 3.72 1.22
C LEU A 109 5.86 4.26 2.26
N LYS A 110 5.74 5.54 2.59
CA LYS A 110 6.38 6.12 3.78
C LYS A 110 5.36 6.25 4.90
N PHE A 111 5.74 5.86 6.11
CA PHE A 111 4.90 6.10 7.29
C PHE A 111 5.69 6.66 8.45
N ARG A 112 4.99 7.37 9.35
CA ARG A 112 5.47 7.68 10.70
C ARG A 112 4.35 7.53 11.70
N THR A 113 4.68 7.09 12.91
CA THR A 113 3.68 6.96 13.98
C THR A 113 4.29 6.93 15.38
N LEU A 114 3.50 7.27 16.39
CA LEU A 114 3.77 6.94 17.80
C LEU A 114 2.99 5.72 18.30
N SER A 115 2.01 5.23 17.54
CA SER A 115 1.15 4.13 17.97
C SER A 115 1.95 2.83 18.07
N LYS A 116 1.76 2.11 19.19
CA LYS A 116 2.34 0.78 19.38
C LYS A 116 1.56 -0.30 18.62
N LYS A 117 0.32 0.01 18.23
CA LYS A 117 -0.60 -0.93 17.59
C LYS A 117 -1.46 -0.19 16.57
N CYS A 118 -1.30 -0.52 15.30
CA CYS A 118 -2.13 0.03 14.23
C CYS A 118 -1.99 -0.83 12.97
N LEU A 119 -3.02 -0.78 12.12
CA LEU A 119 -2.92 -1.27 10.76
C LEU A 119 -2.18 -0.23 9.90
N ILE A 120 -1.15 -0.65 9.17
CA ILE A 120 -0.49 0.21 8.17
C ILE A 120 -1.24 0.08 6.86
N PHE A 121 -1.36 -1.16 6.36
CA PHE A 121 -2.15 -1.48 5.19
C PHE A 121 -2.74 -2.88 5.24
N ILE A 122 -3.78 -3.09 4.45
CA ILE A 122 -4.34 -4.41 4.12
C ILE A 122 -4.77 -4.43 2.65
N ILE A 123 -4.28 -5.41 1.91
CA ILE A 123 -4.72 -5.74 0.57
C ILE A 123 -5.65 -6.94 0.71
N TRP A 124 -6.87 -6.80 0.22
CA TRP A 124 -7.90 -7.82 0.35
C TRP A 124 -8.62 -8.04 -0.96
N ASN A 125 -8.60 -9.29 -1.42
CA ASN A 125 -9.43 -9.76 -2.52
C ASN A 125 -10.64 -10.54 -1.97
N GLU A 126 -11.75 -9.83 -1.77
CA GLU A 126 -13.03 -10.37 -1.27
C GLU A 126 -13.77 -11.25 -2.30
N LYS A 127 -13.36 -11.22 -3.57
CA LYS A 127 -14.05 -11.92 -4.67
C LYS A 127 -13.55 -13.35 -4.87
N ILE A 128 -12.51 -13.77 -4.15
CA ILE A 128 -11.94 -15.11 -4.25
C ILE A 128 -12.53 -16.01 -3.17
N VAL A 129 -12.98 -17.19 -3.58
CA VAL A 129 -13.36 -18.28 -2.66
C VAL A 129 -12.16 -18.62 -1.78
N GLY A 130 -12.28 -18.37 -0.48
CA GLY A 130 -11.22 -18.59 0.51
C GLY A 130 -10.55 -17.31 1.03
N ASN A 131 -10.80 -16.15 0.42
CA ASN A 131 -10.19 -14.85 0.73
C ASN A 131 -8.65 -14.86 0.63
N GLU A 132 -8.11 -13.95 -0.18
CA GLU A 132 -6.67 -13.67 -0.18
C GLU A 132 -6.43 -12.32 0.50
N VAL A 133 -5.59 -12.32 1.52
CA VAL A 133 -5.29 -11.12 2.31
C VAL A 133 -3.80 -11.00 2.55
N ILE A 134 -3.28 -9.79 2.36
CA ILE A 134 -1.96 -9.39 2.80
C ILE A 134 -2.14 -8.20 3.72
N SER A 135 -1.57 -8.24 4.92
CA SER A 135 -1.60 -7.08 5.81
C SER A 135 -0.26 -6.84 6.48
N LEU A 136 -0.03 -5.59 6.84
CA LEU A 136 1.07 -5.18 7.69
C LEU A 136 0.55 -4.36 8.85
N GLN A 137 0.91 -4.78 10.06
CA GLN A 137 0.45 -4.16 11.29
C GLN A 137 1.63 -3.86 12.21
N LEU A 138 1.53 -2.78 12.97
CA LEU A 138 2.33 -2.61 14.16
C LEU A 138 1.69 -3.40 15.30
N ILE A 139 2.50 -4.23 15.97
CA ILE A 139 2.13 -4.94 17.19
C ILE A 139 3.26 -4.74 18.19
N ASN A 140 2.97 -4.03 19.29
CA ASN A 140 3.96 -3.62 20.29
C ASN A 140 5.15 -2.84 19.67
N GLY A 141 4.87 -2.04 18.64
CA GLY A 141 5.85 -1.26 17.89
C GLY A 141 6.67 -2.05 16.87
N GLN A 142 6.46 -3.36 16.72
CA GLN A 142 7.13 -4.19 15.72
C GLN A 142 6.21 -4.43 14.52
N LEU A 143 6.78 -4.45 13.31
CA LEU A 143 6.02 -4.70 12.10
C LEU A 143 5.81 -6.20 11.90
N ARG A 144 4.55 -6.61 11.81
CA ARG A 144 4.11 -7.98 11.51
C ARG A 144 3.44 -8.00 10.15
N LEU A 145 4.02 -8.76 9.23
CA LEU A 145 3.46 -9.14 7.95
C LEU A 145 2.59 -10.39 8.13
N THR A 146 1.40 -10.38 7.56
CA THR A 146 0.47 -11.51 7.59
C THR A 146 -0.06 -11.77 6.18
N ARG A 147 -0.03 -13.04 5.77
CA ARG A 147 -0.69 -13.54 4.55
C ARG A 147 -1.75 -14.56 4.95
N VAL A 148 -2.96 -14.38 4.44
CA VAL A 148 -4.05 -15.36 4.53
C VAL A 148 -4.41 -15.81 3.12
N SER A 149 -4.51 -17.12 2.93
CA SER A 149 -4.92 -17.74 1.67
C SER A 149 -5.77 -18.96 2.00
N GLY A 150 -7.09 -18.85 1.83
CA GLY A 150 -8.01 -19.91 2.26
C GLY A 150 -7.95 -20.07 3.78
N SER A 151 -7.69 -21.29 4.25
CA SER A 151 -7.52 -21.60 5.67
C SER A 151 -6.08 -21.42 6.18
N GLN A 152 -5.12 -21.11 5.31
CA GLN A 152 -3.72 -20.98 5.68
C GLN A 152 -3.41 -19.54 6.10
N LEU A 153 -2.76 -19.42 7.26
CA LEU A 153 -2.30 -18.15 7.82
C LEU A 153 -0.80 -18.24 8.08
N SER A 154 -0.05 -17.33 7.47
CA SER A 154 1.40 -17.23 7.61
C SER A 154 1.76 -15.83 8.11
N THR A 155 2.67 -15.72 9.08
CA THR A 155 3.09 -14.42 9.59
C THR A 155 4.59 -14.33 9.79
N SER A 156 5.15 -13.17 9.54
CA SER A 156 6.56 -12.86 9.74
C SER A 156 6.72 -11.48 10.38
N THR A 157 7.68 -11.31 11.29
CA THR A 157 7.85 -10.07 12.05
C THR A 157 9.25 -9.53 11.83
N ILE A 158 9.36 -8.23 11.56
CA ILE A 158 10.65 -7.53 11.47
C ILE A 158 11.20 -7.32 12.88
N LYS A 159 12.15 -8.17 13.28
CA LYS A 159 12.68 -8.21 14.66
C LYS A 159 13.70 -7.12 14.97
N GLY A 160 13.82 -6.81 16.26
CA GLY A 160 14.96 -6.06 16.83
C GLY A 160 14.95 -4.55 16.59
N LYS A 161 13.84 -3.95 16.17
CA LYS A 161 13.62 -2.49 16.17
C LYS A 161 12.14 -2.20 16.37
N ARG A 162 11.83 -1.10 17.06
CA ARG A 162 10.49 -0.52 17.12
C ARG A 162 10.38 0.60 16.09
N TRP A 163 9.27 0.64 15.36
CA TRP A 163 9.04 1.53 14.22
C TRP A 163 8.01 2.63 14.51
N ASN A 164 7.72 2.85 15.80
CA ASN A 164 6.79 3.85 16.27
C ASN A 164 7.54 4.99 17.00
N ASP A 165 8.55 5.55 16.35
CA ASP A 165 9.46 6.57 16.89
C ASP A 165 9.20 7.99 16.34
N LEU A 166 8.05 8.18 15.66
CA LEU A 166 7.64 9.41 14.98
C LEU A 166 8.58 9.85 13.83
N LYS A 167 9.51 9.00 13.40
CA LYS A 167 10.33 9.25 12.21
C LYS A 167 9.67 8.63 10.98
N TRP A 168 9.98 9.21 9.82
CA TRP A 168 9.58 8.66 8.53
C TRP A 168 10.38 7.39 8.27
N HIS A 169 9.66 6.31 7.96
CA HIS A 169 10.24 5.06 7.49
C HIS A 169 9.65 4.69 6.13
N THR A 170 10.51 4.34 5.18
CA THR A 170 10.09 3.83 3.87
C THR A 170 9.95 2.33 3.92
N LEU A 171 8.77 1.84 3.56
CA LEU A 171 8.41 0.45 3.49
C LEU A 171 8.28 0.00 2.04
N HIS A 172 8.81 -1.18 1.74
CA HIS A 172 8.60 -1.86 0.47
C HIS A 172 8.05 -3.27 0.73
N LEU A 173 6.96 -3.61 0.06
CA LEU A 173 6.40 -4.95 -0.03
C LEU A 173 6.60 -5.43 -1.47
N SER A 174 7.02 -6.68 -1.61
CA SER A 174 7.09 -7.37 -2.89
C SER A 174 6.73 -8.83 -2.74
N GLU A 175 6.05 -9.38 -3.74
CA GLU A 175 5.94 -10.83 -3.91
C GLU A 175 7.22 -11.38 -4.54
N THR A 176 7.72 -12.49 -3.99
CA THR A 176 8.92 -13.17 -4.49
C THR A 176 8.57 -14.13 -5.62
N LEU A 177 9.58 -14.57 -6.39
CA LEU A 177 9.38 -15.46 -7.54
C LEU A 177 8.73 -16.81 -7.20
N ASN A 178 8.89 -17.28 -5.96
CA ASN A 178 8.27 -18.51 -5.45
C ASN A 178 6.88 -18.29 -4.83
N GLY A 179 6.28 -17.09 -4.95
CA GLY A 179 4.97 -16.78 -4.36
C GLY A 179 5.01 -16.43 -2.86
N GLY A 180 6.20 -16.19 -2.32
CA GLY A 180 6.41 -15.67 -0.97
C GLY A 180 6.18 -14.16 -0.91
N LEU A 181 6.22 -13.60 0.29
CA LEU A 181 6.14 -12.14 0.47
C LEU A 181 7.33 -11.64 1.24
N LYS A 182 7.99 -10.63 0.69
CA LYS A 182 9.07 -9.91 1.37
C LYS A 182 8.62 -8.50 1.69
N VAL A 183 8.75 -8.14 2.95
CA VAL A 183 8.65 -6.74 3.41
C VAL A 183 10.03 -6.27 3.84
N SER A 184 10.44 -5.09 3.38
CA SER A 184 11.69 -4.44 3.77
C SER A 184 11.44 -3.01 4.21
N ILE A 185 12.24 -2.58 5.18
CA ILE A 185 12.22 -1.26 5.78
C ILE A 185 13.66 -0.93 6.18
N GLU A 186 14.21 0.12 5.58
CA GLU A 186 15.64 0.46 5.74
C GLU A 186 16.55 -0.75 5.45
N ASN A 187 17.37 -1.20 6.43
CA ASN A 187 18.26 -2.34 6.33
C ASN A 187 17.69 -3.65 6.92
N LYS A 188 16.39 -3.70 7.19
CA LYS A 188 15.72 -4.85 7.80
C LYS A 188 14.65 -5.40 6.88
N SER A 189 14.43 -6.71 6.95
CA SER A 189 13.37 -7.37 6.21
C SER A 189 12.74 -8.52 7.00
N ALA A 190 11.54 -8.90 6.60
CA ALA A 190 10.89 -10.13 6.99
C ALA A 190 10.28 -10.76 5.74
N GLU A 191 10.26 -12.10 5.72
CA GLU A 191 9.75 -12.87 4.60
C GLU A 191 8.76 -13.93 5.08
N ILE A 192 7.74 -14.17 4.28
CA ILE A 192 6.85 -15.34 4.36
C ILE A 192 7.19 -16.22 3.17
N ASP A 193 7.52 -17.48 3.43
CA ASP A 193 7.96 -18.41 2.38
C ASP A 193 6.87 -18.65 1.32
N GLY A 194 7.35 -18.80 0.08
CA GLY A 194 6.54 -19.09 -1.09
C GLY A 194 6.10 -20.54 -1.17
N THR A 195 5.04 -20.87 -0.45
CA THR A 195 4.31 -22.15 -0.60
C THR A 195 2.89 -21.94 -1.13
N LEU A 196 2.50 -20.67 -1.29
CA LEU A 196 1.17 -20.26 -1.70
C LEU A 196 1.17 -19.81 -3.17
N PRO A 197 0.06 -20.00 -3.90
CA PRO A 197 -0.11 -19.43 -5.22
C PRO A 197 0.11 -17.91 -5.20
N ALA A 198 0.62 -17.35 -6.30
CA ALA A 198 0.81 -15.91 -6.45
C ALA A 198 -0.45 -15.13 -6.08
N PHE A 199 -0.28 -14.03 -5.35
CA PHE A 199 -1.41 -13.23 -4.88
C PHE A 199 -2.14 -12.61 -6.07
N ARG A 200 -3.44 -12.81 -6.15
CA ARG A 200 -4.25 -12.23 -7.23
C ARG A 200 -4.51 -10.76 -6.92
N SER A 201 -3.75 -9.89 -7.59
CA SER A 201 -3.71 -8.42 -7.40
C SER A 201 -5.03 -7.67 -7.56
N SER A 202 -6.09 -8.29 -8.09
CA SER A 202 -7.42 -7.68 -8.08
C SER A 202 -7.94 -7.53 -6.65
N GLY A 203 -8.51 -6.40 -6.24
CA GLY A 203 -9.05 -6.28 -4.88
C GLY A 203 -9.12 -4.84 -4.39
N LYS A 204 -9.02 -4.67 -3.07
CA LYS A 204 -8.95 -3.36 -2.43
C LYS A 204 -7.69 -3.28 -1.57
N LEU A 205 -7.00 -2.15 -1.66
CA LEU A 205 -5.95 -1.75 -0.72
C LEU A 205 -6.57 -0.75 0.25
N PHE A 206 -6.52 -1.06 1.54
CA PHE A 206 -6.87 -0.13 2.60
C PHE A 206 -5.63 0.30 3.37
N LEU A 207 -5.58 1.56 3.78
CA LEU A 207 -4.53 2.11 4.63
C LEU A 207 -5.12 2.63 5.94
N GLY A 208 -4.39 2.46 7.05
CA GLY A 208 -4.75 2.95 8.38
C GLY A 208 -5.81 2.13 9.12
N GLY A 209 -6.94 1.87 8.45
CA GLY A 209 -8.10 1.18 9.04
C GLY A 209 -8.93 0.43 7.99
N LEU A 210 -10.06 -0.12 8.43
CA LEU A 210 -11.09 -0.70 7.56
C LEU A 210 -12.39 0.14 7.66
N PRO A 211 -13.20 0.20 6.59
CA PRO A 211 -14.49 0.87 6.64
C PRO A 211 -15.43 0.27 7.69
N THR A 212 -16.33 1.10 8.22
CA THR A 212 -17.38 0.61 9.14
C THR A 212 -18.27 -0.43 8.44
N GLY A 213 -18.63 -1.49 9.15
CA GLY A 213 -19.43 -2.60 8.59
C GLY A 213 -18.63 -3.64 7.80
N VAL A 214 -17.33 -3.41 7.55
CA VAL A 214 -16.44 -4.43 6.98
C VAL A 214 -15.83 -5.27 8.10
N SER A 215 -16.08 -6.58 8.09
CA SER A 215 -15.49 -7.50 9.08
C SER A 215 -14.00 -7.70 8.81
N TRP A 216 -13.19 -7.71 9.87
CA TRP A 216 -11.78 -8.08 9.77
C TRP A 216 -11.61 -9.50 9.23
N PRO A 217 -10.65 -9.73 8.32
CA PRO A 217 -10.34 -11.10 7.90
C PRO A 217 -9.82 -11.93 9.06
N SER A 218 -10.17 -13.21 9.08
CA SER A 218 -9.78 -14.15 10.12
C SER A 218 -8.27 -14.12 10.39
N GLY A 219 -7.89 -13.95 11.66
CA GLY A 219 -6.49 -13.92 12.09
C GLY A 219 -5.79 -12.57 11.98
N ILE A 220 -6.50 -11.53 11.53
CA ILE A 220 -6.06 -10.13 11.57
C ILE A 220 -6.97 -9.38 12.54
N THR A 221 -6.39 -8.60 13.44
CA THR A 221 -7.15 -7.83 14.44
C THR A 221 -6.67 -6.40 14.45
N GLN A 222 -7.58 -5.44 14.64
CA GLN A 222 -7.23 -4.04 14.92
C GLN A 222 -6.32 -3.91 16.14
#